data_AF-A0A2W4VVS6-F1
#
_entry.id   AF-A0A2W4VVS6-F1
#
_cell.length_a   1.000
_cell.length_b   1.000
_cell.length_c   1.000
_cell.angle_alpha   90.00
_cell.angle_beta   90.00
_cell.angle_gamma   90.00
#
_symmetry.space_group_name_H-M   'P 1'
#
loop_
_entity.id
_entity.type
_entity.pdbx_description
1 polymer ?
#
loop_
_entity_poly.entity_id
_entity_poly.type
_entity_poly.pdbx_seq_one_letter_code
_entity_poly.pdbx_strand_id
1 'polypeptide(L)'
;MTTLIFYSKPGCHLCEGLEEKLAELPVQLEKRDITQNEVWFQKYQYEVPVLCLPVDQSAEHTEQPLPRVSPRASVQKLAQMLQKYVGPFEA
;
A
#
# COMPACT_ATOMS: atom_id res chain seq x y z
N MET A 1 10.06 -8.59 -8.70
CA MET A 1 9.21 -8.64 -7.50
C MET A 1 8.96 -7.24 -7.01
N THR A 2 7.70 -6.78 -7.07
CA THR A 2 7.32 -5.41 -6.69
C THR A 2 7.08 -5.32 -5.20
N THR A 3 7.79 -4.43 -4.50
CA THR A 3 7.57 -4.17 -3.06
C THR A 3 6.69 -2.94 -2.88
N LEU A 4 5.69 -3.06 -2.01
CA LEU A 4 4.73 -2.02 -1.65
C LEU A 4 4.76 -1.86 -0.13
N ILE A 5 4.75 -0.63 0.36
CA ILE A 5 4.64 -0.34 1.79
C ILE A 5 3.16 -0.14 2.11
N PHE A 6 2.65 -0.90 3.07
CA PHE A 6 1.27 -0.83 3.49
C PHE A 6 1.16 -0.27 4.90
N TYR A 7 0.76 0.99 5.01
CA TYR A 7 0.48 1.60 6.29
C TYR A 7 -0.90 1.18 6.76
N SER A 8 -0.94 0.51 7.92
CA SER A 8 -2.14 -0.01 8.56
C SER A 8 -2.23 0.42 10.02
N LYS A 9 -3.41 0.22 10.63
CA LYS A 9 -3.60 0.33 12.08
C LYS A 9 -4.41 -0.84 12.62
N PRO A 10 -4.15 -1.28 13.87
CA PRO A 10 -4.97 -2.28 14.53
C PRO A 10 -6.42 -1.78 14.67
N GLY A 11 -7.38 -2.69 14.48
CA GLY A 11 -8.82 -2.38 14.56
C GLY A 11 -9.40 -1.67 13.34
N CYS A 12 -8.76 -1.74 12.18
CA CYS A 12 -9.27 -1.15 10.93
C CYS A 12 -9.73 -2.23 9.94
N HIS A 13 -11.05 -2.46 9.88
CA HIS A 13 -11.67 -3.39 8.92
C HIS A 13 -11.37 -3.08 7.45
N LEU A 14 -11.15 -1.81 7.12
CA LEU A 14 -10.77 -1.41 5.77
C LEU A 14 -9.36 -1.89 5.40
N CYS A 15 -8.46 -2.01 6.38
CA CYS A 15 -7.11 -2.52 6.15
C CYS A 15 -7.14 -4.03 5.91
N GLU A 16 -7.91 -4.77 6.71
CA GLU A 16 -8.04 -6.23 6.59
C GLU A 16 -8.51 -6.61 5.19
N GLY A 17 -9.64 -6.05 4.72
CA GLY A 17 -10.18 -6.36 3.40
C GLY A 17 -9.34 -5.85 2.23
N LEU A 18 -8.39 -4.94 2.45
CA LEU A 18 -7.41 -4.55 1.43
C LEU A 18 -6.21 -5.48 1.43
N GLU A 19 -5.71 -5.84 2.61
CA GLU A 19 -4.59 -6.76 2.79
C GLU A 19 -4.89 -8.13 2.18
N GLU A 20 -6.09 -8.67 2.39
CA GLU A 20 -6.53 -9.92 1.77
C GLU A 20 -6.43 -9.86 0.24
N LYS A 21 -6.88 -8.76 -0.36
CA LYS A 21 -6.84 -8.57 -1.82
C LYS A 21 -5.43 -8.41 -2.35
N LEU A 22 -4.55 -7.77 -1.57
CA LEU A 22 -3.15 -7.59 -1.95
C LEU A 22 -2.37 -8.91 -1.80
N ALA A 23 -2.75 -9.77 -0.86
CA ALA A 23 -2.17 -11.11 -0.70
C ALA A 23 -2.50 -12.06 -1.87
N GLU A 24 -3.59 -11.82 -2.60
CA GLU A 24 -3.91 -12.53 -3.85
C GLU A 24 -3.03 -12.06 -5.04
N LEU A 25 -2.30 -10.96 -4.90
CA LEU A 25 -1.45 -10.41 -5.94
C LEU A 25 0.02 -10.83 -5.74
N PRO A 26 0.80 -10.99 -6.82
CA PRO A 26 2.22 -11.34 -6.76
C PRO A 26 3.08 -10.12 -6.39
N VAL A 27 2.76 -9.45 -5.28
CA VAL A 27 3.45 -8.26 -4.76
C VAL A 27 3.96 -8.52 -3.36
N GLN A 28 5.09 -7.94 -3.01
CA GLN A 28 5.60 -7.95 -1.64
C GLN A 28 4.96 -6.78 -0.88
N LEU A 29 4.37 -7.06 0.28
CA LEU A 29 3.76 -6.06 1.15
C LEU A 29 4.59 -5.89 2.41
N GLU A 30 5.09 -4.69 2.63
CA GLU A 30 5.72 -4.29 3.87
C GLU A 30 4.69 -3.58 4.75
N LYS A 31 4.06 -4.33 5.66
CA LYS A 31 3.08 -3.78 6.59
C LYS A 31 3.77 -2.94 7.66
N ARG A 32 3.35 -1.68 7.79
CA ARG A 32 3.86 -0.74 8.78
C ARG A 32 2.72 -0.21 9.65
N ASP A 33 2.75 -0.53 10.93
CA ASP A 33 1.78 -0.03 11.89
C ASP A 33 2.02 1.45 12.19
N ILE A 34 1.08 2.29 11.77
CA ILE A 34 1.18 3.73 12.00
C ILE A 34 1.15 4.09 13.49
N THR A 35 0.63 3.20 14.36
CA THR A 35 0.58 3.41 15.81
C THR A 35 1.93 3.22 16.50
N GLN A 36 2.90 2.57 15.83
CA GLN A 36 4.24 2.37 16.36
C GLN A 36 5.16 3.58 16.14
N ASN A 37 4.76 4.53 15.29
CA ASN A 37 5.55 5.71 14.95
C ASN A 37 4.66 6.95 14.88
N GLU A 38 4.90 7.91 15.76
CA GLU A 38 4.09 9.14 15.85
C GLU A 38 4.07 9.94 14.54
N VAL A 39 5.16 9.92 13.75
CA VAL A 39 5.23 10.60 12.46
C VAL A 39 4.25 9.98 11.47
N TRP A 40 4.19 8.65 11.40
CA TRP A 40 3.23 7.94 10.56
C TRP A 40 1.81 8.10 11.07
N PHE A 41 1.63 8.05 12.40
CA PHE A 41 0.34 8.28 13.02
C PHE A 41 -0.21 9.65 12.63
N GLN A 42 0.54 10.72 12.86
CA GLN A 42 0.06 12.07 12.54
C GLN A 42 -0.22 12.26 11.05
N LYS A 43 0.60 11.65 10.18
CA LYS A 43 0.46 11.75 8.72
C LYS A 43 -0.71 10.94 8.17
N TYR A 44 -0.94 9.73 8.68
CA TYR A 44 -1.86 8.75 8.07
C TYR A 44 -3.05 8.32 8.94
N GLN A 45 -3.17 8.75 10.20
CA GLN A 45 -4.25 8.33 11.12
C GLN A 45 -5.68 8.42 10.56
N TYR A 46 -5.93 9.42 9.71
CA TYR A 46 -7.22 9.69 9.06
C TYR A 46 -7.31 9.17 7.62
N GLU A 47 -6.19 8.74 7.05
CA GLU A 47 -6.11 8.29 5.64
C GLU A 47 -5.86 6.79 5.48
N VAL A 48 -5.46 6.12 6.56
CA VAL A 48 -5.28 4.66 6.63
C VAL A 48 -6.56 3.94 6.18
N PRO A 49 -6.49 2.92 5.29
CA PRO A 49 -5.29 2.30 4.70
C PRO A 49 -4.56 3.17 3.64
N VAL A 50 -3.23 3.28 3.76
CA VAL A 50 -2.37 3.98 2.77
C VAL A 50 -1.34 3.02 2.20
N LEU A 51 -1.22 2.99 0.87
CA LEU A 51 -0.16 2.27 0.17
C LEU A 51 0.90 3.25 -0.29
N CYS A 52 2.17 2.90 -0.15
CA CYS A 52 3.30 3.68 -0.65
C CYS A 52 4.18 2.80 -1.54
N LEU A 53 4.78 3.44 -2.54
CA LEU A 53 5.74 2.83 -3.42
C LEU A 53 7.16 3.25 -3.05
N PRO A 54 8.07 2.30 -2.79
CA PRO A 54 9.49 2.61 -2.75
C PRO A 54 9.93 3.00 -4.17
N VAL A 55 10.37 4.25 -4.33
CA VAL A 55 10.92 4.75 -5.60
C VAL A 55 12.44 4.63 -5.50
N ASP A 56 12.98 3.51 -5.99
CA ASP A 56 14.44 3.23 -6.02
C ASP A 56 15.18 3.96 -7.17
N GLN A 57 14.52 4.87 -7.89
CA GLN A 57 15.04 5.37 -9.17
C GLN A 57 16.13 6.44 -9.07
N SER A 58 16.55 6.87 -7.89
CA SER A 58 17.68 7.80 -7.70
C SER A 58 18.15 7.72 -6.24
N ALA A 59 19.35 8.22 -5.95
CA ALA A 59 20.08 8.07 -4.67
C ALA A 59 19.35 8.52 -3.37
N GLU A 60 18.07 8.88 -3.45
CA GLU A 60 17.20 9.26 -2.36
C GLU A 60 16.08 8.21 -2.24
N HIS A 61 16.12 7.40 -1.18
CA HIS A 61 15.04 6.47 -0.83
C HIS A 61 13.76 7.26 -0.56
N THR A 62 12.96 7.46 -1.60
CA THR A 62 11.75 8.28 -1.54
C THR A 62 10.54 7.36 -1.68
N GLU A 63 9.59 7.49 -0.77
CA GLU A 63 8.37 6.68 -0.76
C GLU A 63 7.22 7.50 -1.33
N GLN A 64 6.64 7.08 -2.45
CA GLN A 64 5.53 7.80 -3.08
C GLN A 64 4.19 7.20 -2.64
N PRO A 65 3.33 7.95 -1.93
CA PRO A 65 2.00 7.47 -1.56
C PRO A 65 1.12 7.29 -2.80
N LEU A 66 0.46 6.15 -2.86
CA LEU A 66 -0.55 5.82 -3.87
C LEU A 66 -1.90 6.43 -3.50
N PRO A 67 -2.76 6.72 -4.50
CA PRO A 67 -4.09 7.21 -4.23
C PRO A 67 -4.91 6.19 -3.44
N ARG A 68 -5.89 6.70 -2.68
CA ARG A 68 -6.74 5.84 -1.86
C ARG A 68 -7.49 4.83 -2.71
N VAL A 69 -7.34 3.57 -2.34
CA VAL A 69 -8.06 2.46 -2.94
C VAL A 69 -9.45 2.38 -2.33
N SER A 70 -10.46 2.26 -3.19
CA SER A 70 -11.83 2.11 -2.70
C SER A 70 -11.99 0.75 -2.02
N PRO A 71 -12.56 0.66 -0.81
CA PRO A 71 -12.78 -0.62 -0.15
C PRO A 71 -13.71 -1.54 -0.94
N ARG A 72 -14.56 -0.96 -1.79
CA ARG A 72 -15.46 -1.69 -2.70
C ARG A 72 -14.79 -2.10 -4.02
N ALA A 73 -13.54 -1.73 -4.26
CA ALA A 73 -12.83 -2.12 -5.47
C ALA A 73 -12.51 -3.63 -5.44
N SER A 74 -12.74 -4.32 -6.55
CA SER A 74 -12.33 -5.72 -6.75
C SER A 74 -10.81 -5.83 -6.87
N VAL A 75 -10.28 -7.02 -6.59
CA VAL A 75 -8.85 -7.37 -6.72
C VAL A 75 -8.29 -6.98 -8.10
N GLN A 76 -9.02 -7.26 -9.17
CA GLN A 76 -8.61 -6.89 -10.54
C GLN A 76 -8.44 -5.38 -10.73
N LYS A 77 -9.31 -4.57 -10.11
CA LYS A 77 -9.25 -3.11 -10.21
C LYS A 77 -8.06 -2.57 -9.43
N LEU A 78 -7.79 -3.15 -8.27
CA LEU A 78 -6.60 -2.85 -7.45
C LEU A 78 -5.32 -3.19 -8.20
N ALA A 79 -5.25 -4.39 -8.79
CA ALA A 79 -4.14 -4.85 -9.61
C ALA A 79 -3.88 -3.91 -10.80
N GLN A 80 -4.92 -3.51 -11.54
CA GLN A 80 -4.78 -2.57 -12.65
C GLN A 80 -4.27 -1.20 -12.19
N MET A 81 -4.77 -0.71 -11.06
CA MET A 81 -4.30 0.54 -10.50
C MET A 81 -2.82 0.43 -10.16
N LEU A 82 -2.40 -0.61 -9.43
CA LEU A 82 -1.01 -0.83 -9.06
C LEU A 82 -0.10 -0.93 -10.28
N GLN A 83 -0.51 -1.66 -11.32
CA GLN A 83 0.26 -1.80 -12.56
C GLN A 83 0.52 -0.46 -13.27
N LYS A 84 -0.37 0.53 -13.09
CA LYS A 84 -0.16 1.87 -13.63
C LYS A 84 1.04 2.58 -13.00
N TYR A 85 1.39 2.23 -11.77
CA TYR A 85 2.48 2.87 -11.03
C TYR A 85 3.75 2.01 -11.00
N VAL A 86 3.61 0.68 -10.82
CA VAL A 86 4.75 -0.23 -10.70
C VAL A 86 5.13 -0.92 -12.01
N GLY A 87 4.37 -0.68 -13.08
CA GLY A 87 4.47 -1.45 -14.31
C GLY A 87 3.75 -2.79 -14.23
N PRO A 88 3.78 -3.60 -15.31
CA PRO A 88 3.23 -4.95 -15.28
C PRO A 88 3.89 -5.76 -14.16
N PHE A 89 3.09 -6.58 -13.46
CA PHE A 89 3.63 -7.57 -12.53
C PHE A 89 4.34 -8.65 -13.36
N GLU A 90 5.60 -8.43 -13.70
CA GLU A 90 6.39 -9.42 -14.42
C GLU A 90 6.55 -10.67 -13.53
N ALA A 91 6.05 -11.79 -14.05
CA ALA A 91 6.12 -13.13 -13.46
C ALA A 91 7.46 -13.80 -13.77
#